data_AF-A0A8T1NB34-F1
#
_entry.id   AF-A0A8T1NB34-F1
#
_cell.length_a   1.000
_cell.length_b   1.000
_cell.length_c   1.000
_cell.angle_alpha   90.00
_cell.angle_beta   90.00
_cell.angle_gamma   90.00
#
_symmetry.space_group_name_H-M   'P 1'
#
loop_
_entity.id
_entity.type
_entity.pdbx_description
1 polymer ?
#
loop_
_entity_poly.entity_id
_entity_poly.type
_entity_poly.pdbx_seq_one_letter_code
_entity_poly.pdbx_strand_id
1 'polypeptide(L)' 'MILGDVEEIVTTIEIDDETYEEIVRTTRCTVPFLFVRGDGVILVSPPLRTT' A
#
# COMPACT_ATOMS: atom_id res chain seq x y z
N MET A 1 1.65 -3.99 15.54
CA MET A 1 1.27 -5.28 14.94
C MET A 1 2.52 -5.95 14.40
N ILE A 2 2.62 -7.27 14.50
CA ILE A 2 3.70 -8.05 13.88
C ILE A 2 3.04 -8.87 12.77
N LEU A 3 3.52 -8.72 11.54
CA LEU A 3 2.97 -9.37 10.35
C LEU A 3 4.07 -10.20 9.67
N GLY A 4 3.69 -11.35 9.09
CA GLY A 4 4.57 -12.21 8.30
C GLY A 4 4.13 -12.23 6.83
N ASP A 5 5.06 -12.52 5.92
CA ASP A 5 4.86 -12.60 4.47
C ASP A 5 4.07 -11.40 3.91
N VAL A 6 4.55 -10.19 4.22
CA VAL A 6 3.84 -8.94 3.92
C VAL A 6 4.17 -8.45 2.52
N GLU A 7 3.14 -8.04 1.79
CA GLU A 7 3.25 -7.20 0.61
C GLU A 7 2.83 -5.77 0.96
N GLU A 8 3.80 -4.85 0.95
CA GLU A 8 3.57 -3.42 1.07
C GLU A 8 3.31 -2.81 -0.32
N ILE A 9 2.28 -1.98 -0.41
CA ILE A 9 1.91 -1.28 -1.65
C ILE A 9 1.85 0.21 -1.36
N VAL A 10 2.81 0.96 -1.90
CA VAL A 10 2.82 2.43 -1.85
C VAL A 10 2.18 2.96 -3.12
N THR A 11 1.15 3.78 -2.98
CA THR A 11 0.48 4.44 -4.11
C THR A 11 0.80 5.92 -4.08
N THR A 12 1.32 6.45 -5.17
CA THR A 12 1.61 7.88 -5.35
C THR A 12 0.83 8.43 -6.52
N ILE A 13 0.46 9.71 -6.45
CA ILE A 13 -0.16 10.44 -7.55
C ILE A 13 0.88 11.42 -8.05
N GLU A 14 1.28 11.27 -9.31
CA GLU A 14 2.11 12.23 -10.03
C GLU A 14 1.19 13.07 -10.92
N ILE A 15 1.41 14.37 -10.96
CA ILE A 15 0.64 15.29 -11.81
C ILE A 15 1.56 15.69 -12.96
N ASP A 16 1.09 15.54 -14.19
CA ASP A 16 1.80 16.04 -15.36
C ASP A 16 1.66 17.57 -15.44
N ASP A 17 2.78 18.29 -15.51
CA ASP A 17 2.79 19.76 -15.46
C ASP A 17 2.22 20.42 -16.73
N GLU A 18 2.13 19.69 -17.86
CA GLU A 18 1.62 20.22 -19.13
C GLU A 18 0.12 19.94 -19.30
N THR A 19 -0.31 18.72 -19.00
CA THR A 19 -1.70 18.28 -19.21
C THR A 19 -2.55 18.31 -17.95
N TYR A 20 -1.92 18.43 -16.76
CA TYR A 20 -2.55 18.29 -15.44
C TYR A 20 -3.24 16.94 -15.21
N GLU A 21 -2.81 15.92 -15.94
CA GLU A 21 -3.31 14.56 -15.76
C GLU A 21 -2.70 13.91 -14.50
N GLU A 22 -3.53 13.18 -13.76
CA GLU A 22 -3.11 12.41 -12.59
C GLU A 22 -2.65 11.01 -13.02
N ILE A 23 -1.38 10.70 -12.80
CA ILE A 23 -0.78 9.39 -13.04
C ILE A 23 -0.64 8.67 -11.70
N VAL A 24 -1.42 7.61 -11.52
CA VAL A 24 -1.33 6.76 -10.33
C VAL A 24 -0.18 5.77 -10.50
N ARG A 25 0.81 5.84 -9.61
CA ARG A 25 1.94 4.90 -9.56
C ARG A 25 1.85 4.02 -8.34
N THR A 26 2.28 2.78 -8.53
CA THR A 26 2.26 1.77 -7.48
C THR A 26 3.62 1.13 -7.36
N THR A 27 4.22 1.18 -6.18
CA THR A 27 5.47 0.49 -5.84
C THR A 27 5.16 -0.62 -4.84
N ARG A 28 5.70 -1.81 -5.10
CA ARG A 28 5.48 -3.00 -4.28
C ARG A 28 6.79 -3.41 -3.60
N CYS A 29 6.69 -3.80 -2.33
CA CYS A 29 7.81 -4.34 -1.56
C CYS A 29 7.34 -5.59 -0.81
N THR A 30 8.04 -6.70 -0.99
CA THR A 30 7.76 -7.96 -0.28
C THR A 30 8.75 -8.13 0.86
N VAL A 31 8.25 -8.26 2.09
CA VAL A 31 9.09 -8.44 3.29
C VAL A 31 8.63 -9.65 4.11
N PRO A 32 9.55 -10.53 4.55
CA PRO A 32 9.17 -11.73 5.33
C PRO A 32 8.51 -11.41 6.66
N PHE A 33 8.94 -10.34 7.33
CA PHE A 33 8.38 -9.90 8.61
C PHE A 33 8.41 -8.38 8.72
N LEU A 34 7.34 -7.80 9.27
CA LEU A 34 7.20 -6.36 9.48
C LEU A 34 6.56 -6.05 10.83
N PHE A 35 7.14 -5.10 11.57
CA PHE A 35 6.50 -4.47 12.72
C PHE A 35 5.83 -3.17 12.28
N VAL A 36 4.51 -3.08 12.52
CA VAL A 36 3.69 -1.90 12.21
C VAL A 36 3.28 -1.20 13.50
N ARG A 37 3.54 0.10 13.61
CA ARG A 37 3.07 0.93 14.73
C ARG A 37 1.58 1.29 14.52
N GLY A 38 0.79 1.24 15.59
CA GLY A 38 -0.68 1.31 15.49
C GLY A 38 -1.27 2.69 15.17
N ASP A 39 -0.48 3.76 15.25
CA ASP A 39 -0.95 5.13 14.99
C ASP A 39 -1.21 5.42 13.51
N GLY A 40 -0.55 4.71 12.60
CA GLY A 40 -0.79 4.82 11.16
C GLY A 40 -1.89 3.90 10.61
N VAL A 41 -2.52 3.07 11.45
CA VAL A 41 -3.51 2.08 10.99
C VAL A 41 -4.91 2.69 11.00
N ILE A 42 -5.54 2.79 9.81
CA ILE A 42 -6.88 3.36 9.64
C ILE A 42 -7.96 2.28 9.66
N LEU A 43 -7.75 1.17 8.95
CA LEU A 43 -8.71 0.08 8.80
C LEU A 43 -7.97 -1.26 8.71
N VAL A 44 -8.56 -2.31 9.29
CA VAL A 44 -8.13 -3.71 9.13
C VAL A 44 -9.31 -4.50 8.58
N SER A 45 -9.10 -5.24 7.50
CA SER A 45 -10.11 -6.08 6.86
C SER A 45 -9.49 -7.35 6.29
N PRO A 46 -10.25 -8.46 6.17
CA PRO A 46 -9.75 -9.69 5.56
C PRO A 46 -9.46 -9.49 4.06
N PRO A 47 -8.60 -10.34 3.46
CA PRO A 47 -8.40 -10.32 2.01
C PRO A 47 -9.72 -10.59 1.27
N LEU A 48 -9.81 -10.11 0.01
CA LEU A 48 -10.95 -10.38 -0.86
C LEU A 48 -11.21 -11.89 -0.92
N ARG A 49 -12.43 -12.33 -0.61
CA ARG A 49 -12.82 -13.73 -0.81
C ARG A 49 -12.93 -13.96 -2.32
N THR A 50 -11.95 -14.63 -2.91
CA THR A 50 -12.08 -15.19 -4.25
C THR A 50 -12.90 -16.47 -4.14
N THR A 51 -14.10 -16.51 -4.74
CA THR A 51 -14.89 -17.73 -4.91
C THR A 51 -14.29 -18.65 -5.96
#